data_AF-A0A9Q3ZAR9-F1
#
_entry.id   AF-A0A9Q3ZAR9-F1
#
_cell.length_a   1.000
_cell.length_b   1.000
_cell.length_c   1.000
_cell.angle_alpha   90.00
_cell.angle_beta   90.00
_cell.angle_gamma   90.00
#
_symmetry.space_group_name_H-M   'P 1'
#
loop_
_entity.id
_entity.type
_entity.pdbx_description
1 polymer ?
#
loop_
_entity_poly.entity_id
_entity_poly.type
_entity_poly.pdbx_seq_one_letter_code
_entity_poly.pdbx_strand_id
1 'polypeptide(L)'
;MRTHLNLFTTATRYDLVEHARNRFAMLLVVFFLPTWVGLVYLTIPDRVAPFQLASTGERLAPAGNELTQITGALNAVTLVTGFMMFAATFTGGRFDRRLAMAGYPRTHLVMAKAASLVLASALLAAYATATMRIAWTPKQPYLLAAALFCAALTYGAMGVVFGSLLRREVEGMFALVMTSVIDVALQNPMVSSGADSPLTRLLPTYGSVQAATAAGFSATSVPAYLALQLLWFAAAALLGLLAFHHRTRNALPQAGTLVVGVENDVASYQKEKAEGQTSPNFVGVLQAARGLSFDQAVAAAIETRDRLMLLFLRLRERLMPSAKTPLRYLIERLGQFIVANTEASLCAPRYNPSAAHRIVLEDVAKTPAYWAPSLSTTDTSPLPYPSISWWWDHC
;
A
#
# COMPACT_ATOMS: atom_id res chain seq x y z
N MET A 1 -26.55 -1.55 -4.51
CA MET A 1 -25.97 -2.56 -3.58
C MET A 1 -25.65 -3.89 -4.25
N ARG A 2 -26.58 -4.55 -4.98
CA ARG A 2 -26.33 -5.85 -5.63
C ARG A 2 -25.12 -5.87 -6.58
N THR A 3 -24.91 -4.81 -7.37
CA THR A 3 -23.75 -4.70 -8.28
C THR A 3 -22.41 -4.66 -7.55
N HIS A 4 -22.31 -3.88 -6.46
CA HIS A 4 -21.10 -3.81 -5.63
C HIS A 4 -20.78 -5.13 -4.93
N LEU A 5 -21.82 -5.82 -4.43
CA LEU A 5 -21.70 -7.16 -3.87
C LEU A 5 -21.21 -8.17 -4.92
N ASN A 6 -21.77 -8.17 -6.12
CA ASN A 6 -21.35 -9.08 -7.20
C ASN A 6 -19.91 -8.83 -7.65
N LEU A 7 -19.48 -7.57 -7.70
CA LEU A 7 -18.09 -7.23 -7.96
C LEU A 7 -17.20 -7.78 -6.83
N PHE A 8 -17.50 -7.45 -5.59
CA PHE A 8 -16.73 -7.95 -4.44
C PHE A 8 -16.63 -9.48 -4.42
N THR A 9 -17.74 -10.21 -4.57
CA THR A 9 -17.73 -11.68 -4.58
C THR A 9 -16.95 -12.26 -5.74
N THR A 10 -17.02 -11.65 -6.92
CA THR A 10 -16.25 -12.08 -8.08
C THR A 10 -14.75 -11.89 -7.85
N ALA A 11 -14.33 -10.72 -7.35
CA ALA A 11 -12.93 -10.46 -7.03
C ALA A 11 -12.40 -11.43 -5.97
N THR A 12 -13.12 -11.62 -4.87
CA THR A 12 -12.74 -12.57 -3.80
C THR A 12 -12.64 -13.99 -4.33
N ARG A 13 -13.58 -14.42 -5.19
CA ARG A 13 -13.54 -15.77 -5.79
C ARG A 13 -12.28 -15.97 -6.63
N TYR A 14 -11.92 -15.03 -7.49
CA TYR A 14 -10.73 -15.17 -8.33
C TYR A 14 -9.44 -15.14 -7.52
N ASP A 15 -9.35 -14.29 -6.50
CA ASP A 15 -8.20 -14.21 -5.60
C ASP A 15 -8.05 -15.51 -4.78
N LEU A 16 -9.14 -16.09 -4.28
CA LEU A 16 -9.13 -17.41 -3.64
C LEU A 16 -8.74 -18.55 -4.59
N VAL A 17 -9.20 -18.51 -5.84
CA VAL A 17 -8.78 -19.48 -6.87
C VAL A 17 -7.28 -19.34 -7.16
N GLU A 18 -6.75 -18.12 -7.18
CA GLU A 18 -5.32 -17.88 -7.33
C GLU A 18 -4.51 -18.47 -6.17
N HIS A 19 -4.95 -18.27 -4.93
CA HIS A 19 -4.36 -18.90 -3.75
C HIS A 19 -4.40 -20.43 -3.83
N ALA A 20 -5.53 -21.01 -4.21
CA ALA A 20 -5.68 -22.47 -4.36
C ALA A 20 -4.83 -23.04 -5.52
N ARG A 21 -4.59 -22.26 -6.57
CA ARG A 21 -3.71 -22.65 -7.69
C ARG A 21 -2.24 -22.62 -7.30
N ASN A 22 -1.86 -21.93 -6.23
CA ASN A 22 -0.52 -22.01 -5.67
C ASN A 22 -0.32 -23.35 -4.96
N ARG A 23 -0.16 -24.41 -5.76
CA ARG A 23 0.00 -25.80 -5.30
C ARG A 23 1.16 -25.93 -4.33
N PHE A 24 2.24 -25.19 -4.55
CA PHE A 24 3.40 -25.20 -3.65
C PHE A 24 3.04 -24.71 -2.25
N ALA A 25 2.36 -23.56 -2.13
CA ALA A 25 1.91 -23.05 -0.84
C ALA A 25 0.92 -24.01 -0.15
N MET A 26 -0.02 -24.58 -0.91
CA MET A 26 -0.97 -25.55 -0.37
C MET A 26 -0.30 -26.84 0.12
N LEU A 27 0.66 -27.37 -0.65
CA LEU A 27 1.45 -28.54 -0.24
C LEU A 27 2.27 -28.21 1.02
N LEU A 28 2.90 -27.04 1.07
CA LEU A 28 3.64 -26.60 2.24
C LEU A 28 2.74 -26.59 3.48
N VAL A 29 1.54 -26.01 3.41
CA VAL A 29 0.58 -26.01 4.53
C VAL A 29 0.26 -27.42 5.01
N VAL A 30 -0.15 -28.29 4.07
CA VAL A 30 -0.65 -29.62 4.41
C VAL A 30 0.44 -30.48 5.01
N PHE A 31 1.66 -30.44 4.47
CA PHE A 31 2.74 -31.34 4.88
C PHE A 31 3.64 -30.75 5.97
N PHE A 32 3.89 -29.45 5.99
CA PHE A 32 4.86 -28.85 6.92
C PHE A 32 4.41 -28.97 8.37
N LEU A 33 3.16 -28.64 8.68
CA LEU A 33 2.65 -28.67 10.05
C LEU A 33 2.69 -30.09 10.68
N PRO A 34 2.13 -31.14 10.05
CA PRO A 34 2.21 -32.50 10.58
C PRO A 34 3.65 -33.03 10.65
N THR A 35 4.47 -32.74 9.64
CA THR A 35 5.88 -33.18 9.61
C THR A 35 6.66 -32.53 10.75
N TRP A 36 6.46 -31.23 10.97
CA TRP A 36 7.10 -30.51 12.06
C TRP A 36 6.66 -31.04 13.43
N VAL A 37 5.36 -31.20 13.65
CA VAL A 37 4.83 -31.77 14.91
C VAL A 37 5.38 -33.18 15.15
N GLY A 38 5.41 -34.03 14.12
CA GLY A 38 5.97 -35.38 14.21
C GLY A 38 7.48 -35.37 14.50
N LEU A 39 8.26 -34.52 13.82
CA LEU A 39 9.68 -34.39 14.06
C LEU A 39 9.98 -33.92 15.49
N VAL A 40 9.27 -32.91 15.97
CA VAL A 40 9.44 -32.38 17.33
C VAL A 40 9.12 -33.47 18.38
N TYR A 41 8.03 -34.21 18.18
CA TYR A 41 7.68 -35.35 19.03
C TYR A 41 8.76 -36.44 19.05
N LEU A 42 9.41 -36.72 17.91
CA LEU A 42 10.44 -37.76 17.80
C LEU A 42 11.83 -37.33 18.30
N THR A 43 12.15 -36.04 18.21
CA THR A 43 13.52 -35.54 18.41
C THR A 43 13.74 -34.80 19.72
N ILE A 44 12.69 -34.18 20.29
CA ILE A 44 12.81 -33.37 21.50
C ILE A 44 12.36 -34.21 22.71
N PRO A 45 13.28 -34.57 23.62
CA PRO A 45 12.93 -35.31 24.83
C PRO A 45 11.99 -34.48 25.72
N ASP A 46 11.11 -35.13 26.48
CA ASP A 46 10.20 -34.52 27.46
C ASP A 46 10.92 -33.97 28.70
N ARG A 47 12.06 -33.29 28.51
CA ARG A 47 12.76 -32.60 29.58
C ARG A 47 11.98 -31.35 29.95
N VAL A 48 11.75 -31.24 31.26
CA VAL A 48 11.04 -30.13 31.88
C VAL A 48 11.90 -28.88 31.76
N ALA A 49 11.41 -27.87 31.06
CA ALA A 49 12.11 -26.59 30.91
C ALA A 49 11.43 -25.57 31.83
N PRO A 50 11.98 -25.28 33.02
CA PRO A 50 11.41 -24.24 33.88
C PRO A 50 11.61 -22.88 33.21
N PHE A 51 10.51 -22.22 32.84
CA PHE A 51 10.55 -20.84 32.35
C PHE A 51 9.43 -20.03 33.00
N GLN A 52 9.65 -18.72 33.13
CA GLN A 52 8.63 -17.82 33.66
C GLN A 52 7.77 -17.30 32.51
N LEU A 53 6.46 -17.47 32.61
CA LEU A 53 5.52 -16.93 31.64
C LEU A 53 5.53 -15.39 31.79
N ALA A 54 6.06 -14.66 30.82
CA ALA A 54 6.06 -13.20 30.87
C ALA A 54 4.62 -12.62 30.90
N SER A 55 3.64 -13.36 30.38
CA SER A 55 2.23 -12.97 30.31
C SER A 55 1.45 -13.09 31.62
N THR A 56 1.73 -14.10 32.45
CA THR A 56 1.02 -14.36 33.71
C THR A 56 1.91 -14.24 34.95
N GLY A 57 3.23 -14.20 34.79
CA GLY A 57 4.21 -14.22 35.88
C GLY A 57 4.42 -15.60 36.51
N GLU A 58 3.67 -16.62 36.10
CA GLU A 58 3.76 -17.99 36.63
C GLU A 58 5.07 -18.66 36.19
N ARG A 59 5.76 -19.33 37.13
CA ARG A 59 6.85 -20.24 36.80
C ARG A 59 6.26 -21.60 36.43
N LEU A 60 6.33 -21.93 35.14
CA LEU A 60 5.82 -23.17 34.61
C LEU A 60 7.00 -24.03 34.18
N ALA A 61 6.92 -25.32 34.46
CA ALA A 61 7.87 -26.32 33.99
C ALA A 61 7.10 -27.31 33.09
N PRO A 62 6.65 -26.91 31.89
CA PRO A 62 6.08 -27.84 30.93
C PRO A 62 7.19 -28.61 30.19
N ALA A 63 6.80 -29.66 29.46
CA ALA A 63 7.71 -30.36 28.58
C ALA A 63 8.18 -29.41 27.46
N GLY A 64 9.50 -29.29 27.26
CA GLY A 64 10.07 -28.43 26.21
C GLY A 64 9.58 -28.77 24.79
N ASN A 65 9.09 -30.00 24.61
CA ASN A 65 8.41 -30.50 23.43
C ASN A 65 7.16 -29.65 23.08
N GLU A 66 6.25 -29.45 24.03
CA GLU A 66 4.98 -28.72 23.82
C GLU A 66 5.23 -27.24 23.46
N LEU A 67 6.19 -26.61 24.12
CA LEU A 67 6.57 -25.22 23.83
C LEU A 67 7.17 -25.08 22.42
N THR A 68 8.01 -26.02 22.02
CA THR A 68 8.60 -26.03 20.67
C THR A 68 7.57 -26.31 19.58
N GLN A 69 6.53 -27.10 19.87
CA GLN A 69 5.40 -27.28 18.97
C GLN A 69 4.60 -25.98 18.77
N ILE A 70 4.36 -25.18 19.83
CA ILE A 70 3.71 -23.87 19.72
C ILE A 70 4.53 -22.93 18.84
N THR A 71 5.84 -22.80 19.10
CA THR A 71 6.75 -21.97 18.29
C THR A 71 6.78 -22.44 16.83
N GLY A 72 6.77 -23.75 16.61
CA GLY A 72 6.68 -24.36 15.29
C GLY A 72 5.41 -24.01 14.52
N ALA A 73 4.26 -24.14 15.18
CA ALA A 73 2.97 -23.78 14.62
C ALA A 73 2.92 -22.29 14.27
N LEU A 74 3.44 -21.41 15.15
CA LEU A 74 3.55 -19.98 14.87
C LEU A 74 4.41 -19.71 13.63
N ASN A 75 5.62 -20.29 13.54
CA ASN A 75 6.49 -20.16 12.37
C ASN A 75 5.84 -20.64 11.08
N ALA A 76 5.15 -21.78 11.12
CA ALA A 76 4.44 -22.32 9.96
C ALA A 76 3.36 -21.33 9.49
N VAL A 77 2.53 -20.87 10.42
CA VAL A 77 1.38 -20.01 10.14
C VAL A 77 1.82 -18.63 9.62
N THR A 78 2.84 -18.03 10.24
CA THR A 78 3.39 -16.73 9.81
C THR A 78 4.05 -16.82 8.44
N LEU A 79 4.89 -17.83 8.21
CA LEU A 79 5.67 -17.96 6.98
C LEU A 79 4.77 -18.29 5.78
N VAL A 80 3.83 -19.23 5.94
CA VAL A 80 2.86 -19.56 4.89
C VAL A 80 2.02 -18.33 4.54
N THR A 81 1.38 -17.70 5.53
CA THR A 81 0.43 -16.61 5.28
C THR A 81 1.16 -15.39 4.69
N GLY A 82 2.33 -15.07 5.24
CA GLY A 82 3.19 -14.01 4.73
C GLY A 82 3.61 -14.28 3.29
N PHE A 83 4.07 -15.50 2.98
CA PHE A 83 4.53 -15.84 1.63
C PHE A 83 3.38 -15.82 0.63
N MET A 84 2.22 -16.36 1.02
CA MET A 84 1.03 -16.39 0.18
C MET A 84 0.56 -14.96 -0.18
N MET A 85 0.53 -14.05 0.80
CA MET A 85 0.17 -12.65 0.57
C MET A 85 1.25 -11.85 -0.16
N PHE A 86 2.52 -12.18 0.07
CA PHE A 86 3.64 -11.63 -0.69
C PHE A 86 3.50 -11.97 -2.17
N ALA A 87 3.34 -13.26 -2.50
CA ALA A 87 3.23 -13.73 -3.87
C ALA A 87 1.99 -13.15 -4.58
N ALA A 88 0.85 -13.09 -3.87
CA ALA A 88 -0.38 -12.51 -4.39
C ALA A 88 -0.25 -11.00 -4.66
N THR A 89 0.48 -10.27 -3.82
CA THR A 89 0.75 -8.84 -4.01
C THR A 89 1.76 -8.59 -5.13
N PHE A 90 2.86 -9.35 -5.15
CA PHE A 90 3.97 -9.18 -6.07
C PHE A 90 3.58 -9.56 -7.51
N THR A 91 2.87 -10.67 -7.70
CA THR A 91 2.46 -11.19 -9.01
C THR A 91 1.16 -10.55 -9.48
N GLY A 92 0.19 -10.38 -8.58
CA GLY A 92 -1.15 -9.87 -8.86
C GLY A 92 -1.20 -8.40 -9.28
N GLY A 93 -0.20 -7.59 -8.92
CA GLY A 93 -0.20 -6.14 -9.20
C GLY A 93 -0.34 -5.78 -10.69
N ARG A 94 0.14 -6.62 -11.62
CA ARG A 94 -0.04 -6.40 -13.06
C ARG A 94 -1.48 -6.67 -13.52
N PHE A 95 -2.13 -7.68 -12.94
CA PHE A 95 -3.50 -8.06 -13.24
C PHE A 95 -4.48 -7.05 -12.63
N ASP A 96 -4.30 -6.71 -11.34
CA ASP A 96 -5.12 -5.73 -10.63
C ASP A 96 -5.09 -4.36 -11.32
N ARG A 97 -3.91 -3.96 -11.82
CA ARG A 97 -3.77 -2.73 -12.60
C ARG A 97 -4.54 -2.79 -13.92
N ARG A 98 -4.59 -3.94 -14.61
CA ARG A 98 -5.39 -4.09 -15.84
C ARG A 98 -6.88 -4.00 -15.54
N LEU A 99 -7.34 -4.63 -14.45
CA LEU A 99 -8.74 -4.57 -14.03
C LEU A 99 -9.16 -3.14 -13.67
N ALA A 100 -8.33 -2.43 -12.91
CA ALA A 100 -8.57 -1.05 -12.55
C ALA A 100 -8.61 -0.13 -13.78
N MET A 101 -7.74 -0.36 -14.78
CA MET A 101 -7.76 0.38 -16.05
C MET A 101 -8.99 0.05 -16.91
N ALA A 102 -9.59 -1.12 -16.76
CA ALA A 102 -10.84 -1.50 -17.41
C ALA A 102 -12.09 -0.93 -16.69
N GLY A 103 -11.92 -0.09 -15.67
CA GLY A 103 -13.00 0.55 -14.92
C GLY A 103 -13.42 -0.17 -13.64
N TYR A 104 -12.69 -1.22 -13.21
CA TYR A 104 -13.00 -1.91 -11.97
C TYR A 104 -12.62 -1.06 -10.74
N PRO A 105 -13.52 -0.89 -9.75
CA PRO A 105 -13.25 -0.03 -8.59
C PRO A 105 -12.14 -0.60 -7.70
N ARG A 106 -11.08 0.20 -7.47
CA ARG A 106 -9.90 -0.18 -6.67
C ARG A 106 -10.25 -0.62 -5.24
N THR A 107 -11.26 0.00 -4.64
CA THR A 107 -11.71 -0.33 -3.28
C THR A 107 -12.19 -1.77 -3.17
N HIS A 108 -12.82 -2.32 -4.19
CA HIS A 108 -13.33 -3.69 -4.17
C HIS A 108 -12.20 -4.72 -4.31
N LEU A 109 -11.14 -4.39 -5.04
CA LEU A 109 -9.94 -5.24 -5.14
C LEU A 109 -9.18 -5.32 -3.81
N VAL A 110 -9.01 -4.16 -3.14
CA VAL A 110 -8.37 -4.11 -1.82
C VAL A 110 -9.19 -4.88 -0.79
N MET A 111 -10.52 -4.68 -0.78
CA MET A 111 -11.41 -5.42 0.12
C MET A 111 -11.39 -6.93 -0.15
N ALA A 112 -11.32 -7.35 -1.42
CA ALA A 112 -11.22 -8.76 -1.78
C ALA A 112 -9.93 -9.39 -1.22
N LYS A 113 -8.78 -8.74 -1.39
CA LYS A 113 -7.50 -9.22 -0.83
C LYS A 113 -7.51 -9.26 0.69
N ALA A 114 -8.11 -8.26 1.34
CA ALA A 114 -8.27 -8.26 2.79
C ALA A 114 -9.15 -9.44 3.26
N ALA A 115 -10.25 -9.73 2.54
CA ALA A 115 -11.11 -10.86 2.83
C ALA A 115 -10.41 -12.21 2.61
N SER A 116 -9.63 -12.36 1.53
CA SER A 116 -8.82 -13.54 1.28
C SER A 116 -7.77 -13.77 2.37
N LEU A 117 -7.09 -12.70 2.82
CA LEU A 117 -6.15 -12.77 3.94
C LEU A 117 -6.84 -13.27 5.22
N VAL A 118 -7.99 -12.70 5.57
CA VAL A 118 -8.75 -13.11 6.76
C VAL A 118 -9.19 -14.57 6.66
N LEU A 119 -9.74 -14.98 5.51
CA LEU A 119 -10.18 -16.36 5.29
C LEU A 119 -9.02 -17.35 5.36
N ALA A 120 -7.91 -17.08 4.69
CA ALA A 120 -6.75 -17.95 4.69
C ALA A 120 -6.11 -18.04 6.09
N SER A 121 -6.01 -16.91 6.80
CA SER A 121 -5.54 -16.86 8.18
C SER A 121 -6.42 -17.70 9.11
N ALA A 122 -7.75 -17.61 8.96
CA ALA A 122 -8.70 -18.36 9.76
C ALA A 122 -8.62 -19.87 9.51
N LEU A 123 -8.56 -20.28 8.23
CA LEU A 123 -8.42 -21.68 7.84
C LEU A 123 -7.10 -22.27 8.35
N LEU A 124 -6.00 -21.53 8.20
CA LEU A 124 -4.68 -21.99 8.61
C LEU A 124 -4.57 -22.09 10.14
N ALA A 125 -5.11 -21.10 10.87
CA ALA A 125 -5.17 -21.14 12.33
C ALA A 125 -6.04 -22.30 12.84
N ALA A 126 -7.20 -22.54 12.21
CA ALA A 126 -8.05 -23.69 12.54
C ALA A 126 -7.33 -25.03 12.29
N TYR A 127 -6.64 -25.16 11.15
CA TYR A 127 -5.87 -26.35 10.80
C TYR A 127 -4.70 -26.60 11.76
N ALA A 128 -3.92 -25.56 12.07
CA ALA A 128 -2.82 -25.64 13.02
C ALA A 128 -3.34 -26.02 14.43
N THR A 129 -4.43 -25.40 14.89
CA THR A 129 -5.05 -25.73 16.20
C THR A 129 -5.55 -27.17 16.23
N ALA A 130 -6.18 -27.66 15.15
CA ALA A 130 -6.64 -29.04 15.07
C ALA A 130 -5.48 -30.04 15.10
N THR A 131 -4.40 -29.75 14.36
CA THR A 131 -3.18 -30.57 14.35
C THR A 131 -2.54 -30.62 15.74
N MET A 132 -2.47 -29.49 16.43
CA MET A 132 -1.94 -29.42 17.80
C MET A 132 -2.83 -30.18 18.79
N ARG A 133 -4.17 -30.09 18.68
CA ARG A 133 -5.11 -30.86 19.52
C ARG A 133 -4.95 -32.37 19.39
N ILE A 134 -4.52 -32.86 18.22
CA ILE A 134 -4.25 -34.29 18.00
C ILE A 134 -2.97 -34.71 18.71
N ALA A 135 -1.96 -33.84 18.74
CA ALA A 135 -0.66 -34.12 19.36
C ALA A 135 -0.72 -34.02 20.89
N TRP A 136 -1.43 -33.04 21.45
CA TRP A 136 -1.61 -32.84 22.89
C TRP A 136 -2.86 -32.00 23.16
N THR A 137 -3.36 -31.95 24.40
CA THR A 137 -4.59 -31.21 24.75
C THR A 137 -4.27 -29.83 25.34
N PRO A 138 -4.40 -28.72 24.58
CA PRO A 138 -4.18 -27.38 25.11
C PRO A 138 -5.27 -27.01 26.11
N LYS A 139 -4.94 -26.30 27.19
CA LYS A 139 -5.93 -25.85 28.19
C LYS A 139 -7.00 -24.93 27.59
N GLN A 140 -6.61 -24.04 26.68
CA GLN A 140 -7.51 -23.07 26.05
C GLN A 140 -7.40 -23.07 24.52
N PRO A 141 -8.02 -24.03 23.83
CA PRO A 141 -7.86 -24.20 22.39
C PRO A 141 -8.41 -23.04 21.55
N TYR A 142 -9.46 -22.34 22.04
CA TYR A 142 -9.99 -21.16 21.34
C TYR A 142 -9.04 -19.96 21.43
N LEU A 143 -8.35 -19.78 22.56
CA LEU A 143 -7.34 -18.73 22.71
C LEU A 143 -6.12 -19.03 21.84
N LEU A 144 -5.72 -20.31 21.74
CA LEU A 144 -4.65 -20.75 20.84
C LEU A 144 -5.00 -20.44 19.38
N ALA A 145 -6.21 -20.78 18.93
CA ALA A 145 -6.67 -20.46 17.59
C ALA A 145 -6.66 -18.95 17.31
N ALA A 146 -7.13 -18.14 18.27
CA ALA A 146 -7.10 -16.68 18.15
C ALA A 146 -5.65 -16.14 18.06
N ALA A 147 -4.73 -16.66 18.85
CA ALA A 147 -3.32 -16.26 18.84
C ALA A 147 -2.64 -16.60 17.50
N LEU A 148 -2.86 -17.80 16.97
CA LEU A 148 -2.36 -18.23 15.66
C LEU A 148 -2.98 -17.41 14.53
N PHE A 149 -4.29 -17.11 14.61
CA PHE A 149 -4.99 -16.27 13.65
C PHE A 149 -4.42 -14.85 13.61
N CYS A 150 -4.20 -14.22 14.76
CA CYS A 150 -3.60 -12.89 14.82
C CYS A 150 -2.15 -12.88 14.31
N ALA A 151 -1.38 -13.95 14.54
CA ALA A 151 -0.03 -14.09 13.99
C ALA A 151 -0.06 -14.16 12.46
N ALA A 152 -0.97 -14.97 11.92
CA ALA A 152 -1.21 -15.11 10.49
C ALA A 152 -1.56 -13.77 9.83
N LEU A 153 -2.47 -13.02 10.45
CA LEU A 153 -2.89 -11.70 9.96
C LEU A 153 -1.73 -10.71 9.91
N THR A 154 -0.95 -10.60 10.99
CA THR A 154 0.19 -9.67 11.05
C THR A 154 1.23 -10.00 9.97
N TYR A 155 1.60 -11.27 9.82
CA TYR A 155 2.57 -11.66 8.81
C TYR A 155 2.02 -11.64 7.38
N GLY A 156 0.72 -11.89 7.20
CA GLY A 156 0.05 -11.66 5.93
C GLY A 156 0.10 -10.18 5.52
N ALA A 157 -0.14 -9.26 6.46
CA ALA A 157 0.01 -7.82 6.22
C ALA A 157 1.47 -7.43 5.94
N MET A 158 2.43 -7.98 6.68
CA MET A 158 3.87 -7.79 6.38
C MET A 158 4.25 -8.35 5.00
N GLY A 159 3.67 -9.50 4.60
CA GLY A 159 3.83 -10.05 3.25
C GLY A 159 3.37 -9.08 2.17
N VAL A 160 2.24 -8.40 2.37
CA VAL A 160 1.77 -7.30 1.50
C VAL A 160 2.79 -6.15 1.50
N VAL A 161 3.30 -5.74 2.66
CA VAL A 161 4.31 -4.67 2.77
C VAL A 161 5.56 -5.03 1.96
N PHE A 162 6.17 -6.20 2.19
CA PHE A 162 7.35 -6.64 1.44
C PHE A 162 7.07 -6.80 -0.06
N GLY A 163 5.91 -7.35 -0.43
CA GLY A 163 5.49 -7.51 -1.82
C GLY A 163 5.28 -6.18 -2.53
N SER A 164 4.90 -5.15 -1.77
CA SER A 164 4.74 -3.79 -2.27
C SER A 164 6.05 -2.99 -2.29
N LEU A 165 6.99 -3.21 -1.37
CA LEU A 165 8.21 -2.38 -1.21
C LEU A 165 9.43 -2.89 -1.95
N LEU A 166 9.52 -4.19 -2.22
CA LEU A 166 10.68 -4.77 -2.88
C LEU A 166 10.49 -4.83 -4.39
N ARG A 167 11.59 -4.85 -5.14
CA ARG A 167 11.57 -4.81 -6.62
C ARG A 167 11.77 -6.21 -7.22
N ARG A 168 12.47 -7.09 -6.51
CA ARG A 168 12.76 -8.46 -6.94
C ARG A 168 12.05 -9.44 -6.03
N GLU A 169 11.53 -10.51 -6.63
CA GLU A 169 10.76 -11.54 -5.95
C GLU A 169 11.60 -12.24 -4.88
N VAL A 170 12.82 -12.65 -5.26
CA VAL A 170 13.74 -13.39 -4.38
C VAL A 170 14.16 -12.56 -3.16
N GLU A 171 14.44 -11.26 -3.35
CA GLU A 171 14.79 -10.35 -2.25
C GLU A 171 13.64 -10.24 -1.24
N GLY A 172 12.41 -10.19 -1.72
CA GLY A 172 11.22 -10.12 -0.86
C GLY A 172 10.88 -11.40 -0.14
N MET A 173 11.01 -12.54 -0.80
CA MET A 173 10.87 -13.84 -0.14
C MET A 173 11.91 -14.01 0.97
N PHE A 174 13.18 -13.68 0.68
CA PHE A 174 14.25 -13.82 1.65
C PHE A 174 14.07 -12.89 2.85
N ALA A 175 13.76 -11.61 2.61
CA ALA A 175 13.51 -10.65 3.68
C ALA A 175 12.35 -11.10 4.57
N LEU A 176 11.22 -11.50 3.97
CA LEU A 176 10.06 -12.00 4.71
C LEU A 176 10.41 -13.22 5.59
N VAL A 177 11.08 -14.22 5.00
CA VAL A 177 11.45 -15.45 5.70
C VAL A 177 12.42 -15.15 6.85
N MET A 178 13.47 -14.37 6.60
CA MET A 178 14.44 -14.00 7.63
C MET A 178 13.79 -13.21 8.76
N THR A 179 12.94 -12.22 8.43
CA THR A 179 12.20 -11.47 9.45
C THR A 179 11.31 -12.39 10.28
N SER A 180 10.55 -13.30 9.66
CA SER A 180 9.69 -14.24 10.39
C SER A 180 10.48 -15.15 11.32
N VAL A 181 11.60 -15.71 10.83
CA VAL A 181 12.40 -16.64 11.62
C VAL A 181 13.06 -15.92 12.79
N ILE A 182 13.64 -14.73 12.57
CA ILE A 182 14.25 -13.93 13.64
C ILE A 182 13.22 -13.53 14.69
N ASP A 183 12.05 -13.05 14.27
CA ASP A 183 10.96 -12.62 15.14
C ASP A 183 10.54 -13.73 16.11
N VAL A 184 10.24 -14.92 15.58
CA VAL A 184 9.75 -16.04 16.39
C VAL A 184 10.89 -16.72 17.17
N ALA A 185 12.08 -16.87 16.58
CA ALA A 185 13.20 -17.56 17.23
C ALA A 185 13.76 -16.81 18.44
N LEU A 186 13.86 -15.47 18.37
CA LEU A 186 14.35 -14.65 19.48
C LEU A 186 13.46 -14.74 20.73
N GLN A 187 12.19 -15.09 20.55
CA GLN A 187 11.20 -15.21 21.62
C GLN A 187 11.10 -16.61 22.21
N ASN A 188 11.71 -17.62 21.60
CA ASN A 188 11.69 -18.98 22.11
C ASN A 188 12.75 -19.14 23.22
N PRO A 189 12.36 -19.38 24.50
CA PRO A 189 13.30 -19.54 25.60
C PRO A 189 14.26 -20.73 25.45
N MET A 190 13.90 -21.71 24.63
CA MET A 190 14.75 -22.89 24.35
C MET A 190 15.88 -22.57 23.37
N VAL A 191 15.72 -21.53 22.54
CA VAL A 191 16.65 -21.18 21.45
C VAL A 191 17.44 -19.92 21.78
N SER A 192 16.83 -18.98 22.49
CA SER A 192 17.39 -17.66 22.79
C SER A 192 17.45 -17.40 24.28
N SER A 193 18.65 -17.12 24.80
CA SER A 193 18.85 -16.63 26.17
C SER A 193 18.30 -15.21 26.38
N GLY A 194 17.97 -14.50 25.29
CA GLY A 194 17.41 -13.15 25.31
C GLY A 194 15.87 -13.09 25.28
N ALA A 195 15.18 -14.22 25.42
CA ALA A 195 13.71 -14.29 25.35
C ALA A 195 13.02 -13.35 26.36
N ASP A 196 13.62 -13.17 27.54
CA ASP A 196 13.12 -12.28 28.61
C ASP A 196 13.55 -10.82 28.46
N SER A 197 14.31 -10.48 27.42
CA SER A 197 14.78 -9.10 27.22
C SER A 197 13.61 -8.16 26.90
N PRO A 198 13.65 -6.88 27.32
CA PRO A 198 12.60 -5.92 27.01
C PRO A 198 12.46 -5.66 25.50
N LEU A 199 13.49 -5.97 24.70
CA LEU A 199 13.48 -5.84 23.25
C LEU A 199 12.53 -6.83 22.57
N THR A 200 12.27 -8.00 23.16
CA THR A 200 11.33 -8.97 22.56
C THR A 200 9.90 -8.45 22.52
N ARG A 201 9.55 -7.49 23.38
CA ARG A 201 8.22 -6.82 23.40
C ARG A 201 7.94 -5.99 22.14
N LEU A 202 9.00 -5.57 21.45
CA LEU A 202 8.91 -4.81 20.19
C LEU A 202 8.76 -5.71 18.97
N LEU A 203 8.80 -7.03 19.14
CA LEU A 203 8.74 -7.95 18.01
C LEU A 203 7.28 -8.13 17.50
N PRO A 204 7.08 -8.26 16.17
CA PRO A 204 5.75 -8.30 15.57
C PRO A 204 4.85 -9.45 16.06
N THR A 205 5.42 -10.59 16.46
CA THR A 205 4.65 -11.75 16.97
C THR A 205 4.54 -11.83 18.49
N TYR A 206 5.05 -10.85 19.23
CA TYR A 206 5.11 -10.93 20.69
C TYR A 206 3.76 -11.17 21.36
N GLY A 207 2.73 -10.46 20.92
CA GLY A 207 1.36 -10.66 21.42
C GLY A 207 0.86 -12.09 21.18
N SER A 208 1.06 -12.60 19.98
CA SER A 208 0.68 -13.97 19.60
C SER A 208 1.48 -15.06 20.31
N VAL A 209 2.80 -14.90 20.47
CA VAL A 209 3.65 -15.88 21.18
C VAL A 209 3.21 -15.98 22.64
N GLN A 210 3.01 -14.85 23.30
CA GLN A 210 2.56 -14.81 24.69
C GLN A 210 1.14 -15.37 24.87
N ALA A 211 0.22 -15.02 23.96
CA ALA A 211 -1.15 -15.54 23.99
C ALA A 211 -1.22 -17.04 23.70
N ALA A 212 -0.44 -17.55 22.72
CA ALA A 212 -0.41 -18.98 22.39
C ALA A 212 0.23 -19.81 23.50
N THR A 213 1.30 -19.30 24.12
CA THR A 213 1.96 -19.95 25.25
C THR A 213 1.05 -19.98 26.48
N ALA A 214 0.35 -18.88 26.79
CA ALA A 214 -0.65 -18.85 27.84
C ALA A 214 -1.82 -19.82 27.57
N ALA A 215 -2.29 -19.90 26.32
CA ALA A 215 -3.35 -20.82 25.94
C ALA A 215 -2.98 -22.30 26.09
N GLY A 216 -1.70 -22.61 25.92
CA GLY A 216 -1.15 -23.95 26.14
C GLY A 216 -1.13 -24.34 27.61
N PHE A 217 -0.59 -23.47 28.47
CA PHE A 217 -0.16 -23.86 29.81
C PHE A 217 -0.95 -23.22 30.97
N SER A 218 -1.66 -22.12 30.76
CA SER A 218 -2.40 -21.40 31.80
C SER A 218 -3.92 -21.40 31.55
N ALA A 219 -4.69 -21.19 32.62
CA ALA A 219 -6.14 -20.99 32.54
C ALA A 219 -6.53 -19.50 32.53
N THR A 220 -5.55 -18.61 32.62
CA THR A 220 -5.78 -17.16 32.65
C THR A 220 -5.90 -16.62 31.22
N SER A 221 -7.02 -15.95 30.93
CA SER A 221 -7.20 -15.26 29.65
C SER A 221 -6.29 -14.03 29.58
N VAL A 222 -5.56 -13.87 28.48
CA VAL A 222 -4.60 -12.78 28.27
C VAL A 222 -5.00 -11.84 27.10
N PRO A 223 -6.16 -11.16 27.18
CA PRO A 223 -6.69 -10.36 26.05
C PRO A 223 -5.82 -9.16 25.68
N ALA A 224 -5.05 -8.62 26.63
CA ALA A 224 -4.13 -7.50 26.38
C ALA A 224 -3.08 -7.84 25.32
N TYR A 225 -2.59 -9.08 25.27
CA TYR A 225 -1.59 -9.53 24.30
C TYR A 225 -2.20 -9.73 22.91
N LEU A 226 -3.48 -10.14 22.82
CA LEU A 226 -4.21 -10.14 21.56
C LEU A 226 -4.45 -8.72 21.04
N ALA A 227 -4.79 -7.77 21.93
CA ALA A 227 -4.93 -6.36 21.56
C ALA A 227 -3.61 -5.78 21.03
N LEU A 228 -2.49 -6.10 21.67
CA LEU A 228 -1.15 -5.74 21.19
C LEU A 228 -0.86 -6.33 19.80
N GLN A 229 -1.25 -7.58 19.55
CA GLN A 229 -1.07 -8.21 18.25
C GLN A 229 -1.92 -7.52 17.16
N LEU A 230 -3.17 -7.16 17.48
CA LEU A 230 -4.04 -6.41 16.58
C LEU A 230 -3.51 -5.00 16.28
N LEU A 231 -2.84 -4.36 17.25
CA LEU A 231 -2.16 -3.09 17.04
C LEU A 231 -1.02 -3.23 16.02
N TRP A 232 -0.21 -4.29 16.13
CA TRP A 232 0.83 -4.61 15.14
C TRP A 232 0.25 -4.89 13.76
N PHE A 233 -0.85 -5.64 13.67
CA PHE A 233 -1.56 -5.84 12.41
C PHE A 233 -2.04 -4.51 11.81
N ALA A 234 -2.64 -3.63 12.60
CA ALA A 234 -3.11 -2.33 12.14
C ALA A 234 -1.95 -1.46 11.64
N ALA A 235 -0.81 -1.46 12.33
CA ALA A 235 0.40 -0.76 11.91
C ALA A 235 0.95 -1.32 10.58
N ALA A 236 1.06 -2.65 10.44
CA ALA A 236 1.52 -3.29 9.21
C ALA A 236 0.56 -3.03 8.04
N ALA A 237 -0.75 -3.07 8.27
CA ALA A 237 -1.76 -2.76 7.27
C ALA A 237 -1.68 -1.29 6.82
N LEU A 238 -1.49 -0.36 7.76
CA LEU A 238 -1.31 1.06 7.45
C LEU A 238 -0.04 1.28 6.62
N LEU A 239 1.08 0.67 6.99
CA LEU A 239 2.32 0.72 6.21
C LEU A 239 2.14 0.15 4.81
N GLY A 240 1.40 -0.96 4.67
CA GLY A 240 1.08 -1.55 3.37
C GLY A 240 0.26 -0.61 2.50
N LEU A 241 -0.76 0.05 3.08
CA LEU A 241 -1.57 1.05 2.40
C LEU A 241 -0.76 2.29 2.00
N LEU A 242 0.13 2.77 2.87
CA LEU A 242 1.01 3.90 2.59
C LEU A 242 2.03 3.57 1.49
N ALA A 243 2.64 2.39 1.54
CA ALA A 243 3.56 1.91 0.50
C ALA A 243 2.85 1.77 -0.85
N PHE A 244 1.64 1.21 -0.86
CA PHE A 244 0.80 1.12 -2.06
C PHE A 244 0.44 2.51 -2.58
N HIS A 245 -0.01 3.42 -1.72
CA HIS A 245 -0.35 4.79 -2.11
C HIS A 245 0.88 5.51 -2.69
N HIS A 246 2.03 5.45 -2.02
CA HIS A 246 3.27 6.06 -2.48
C HIS A 246 3.72 5.51 -3.84
N ARG A 247 3.66 4.19 -4.06
CA ARG A 247 4.04 3.58 -5.34
C ARG A 247 3.02 3.77 -6.47
N THR A 248 1.77 4.04 -6.14
CA THR A 248 0.70 4.25 -7.15
C THR A 248 0.43 5.73 -7.44
N ARG A 249 1.12 6.64 -6.74
CA ARG A 249 1.18 8.05 -7.11
C ARG A 249 1.79 8.18 -8.50
N ASN A 250 1.06 8.84 -9.39
CA ASN A 250 1.48 9.07 -10.77
C ASN A 250 1.56 10.58 -11.03
N ALA A 251 2.78 11.08 -11.20
CA ALA A 251 3.02 12.47 -11.56
C ALA A 251 2.45 12.82 -12.94
N LEU A 252 2.45 11.88 -13.91
CA LEU A 252 2.12 12.16 -15.31
C LEU A 252 0.70 12.73 -15.52
N PRO A 253 -0.42 12.09 -15.08
CA PRO A 253 -1.75 12.66 -15.27
C PRO A 253 -1.93 13.95 -14.47
N GLN A 254 -1.33 14.04 -13.28
CA GLN A 254 -1.44 15.23 -12.43
C GLN A 254 -0.71 16.43 -13.05
N ALA A 255 0.47 16.22 -13.60
CA ALA A 255 1.22 17.24 -14.34
C ALA A 255 0.44 17.70 -15.57
N GLY A 256 -0.09 16.78 -16.37
CA GLY A 256 -0.89 17.13 -17.56
C GLY A 256 -2.15 17.93 -17.23
N THR A 257 -2.89 17.53 -16.19
CA THR A 257 -4.06 18.30 -15.73
C THR A 257 -3.67 19.65 -15.14
N LEU A 258 -2.57 19.74 -14.40
CA LEU A 258 -2.14 21.01 -13.80
C LEU A 258 -1.64 22.00 -14.87
N VAL A 259 -1.00 21.54 -15.94
CA VAL A 259 -0.68 22.39 -17.11
C VAL A 259 -1.95 23.06 -17.64
N VAL A 260 -3.00 22.27 -17.88
CA VAL A 260 -4.30 22.76 -18.35
C VAL A 260 -4.95 23.71 -17.35
N GLY A 261 -4.90 23.39 -16.05
CA GLY A 261 -5.45 24.26 -15.00
C GLY A 261 -4.78 25.63 -14.94
N VAL A 262 -3.45 25.66 -14.91
CA VAL A 262 -2.68 26.93 -14.88
C VAL A 262 -2.93 27.74 -16.16
N GLU A 263 -2.97 27.08 -17.32
CA GLU A 263 -3.25 27.74 -18.60
C GLU A 263 -4.67 28.33 -18.64
N ASN A 264 -5.67 27.58 -18.17
CA ASN A 264 -7.02 28.09 -18.03
C ASN A 264 -7.07 29.30 -17.10
N ASP A 265 -6.44 29.25 -15.93
CA ASP A 265 -6.44 30.36 -14.96
C ASP A 265 -5.85 31.65 -15.54
N VAL A 266 -4.87 31.55 -16.43
CA VAL A 266 -4.33 32.70 -17.16
C VAL A 266 -5.32 33.18 -18.23
N ALA A 267 -5.86 32.27 -19.04
CA ALA A 267 -6.78 32.62 -20.14
C ALA A 267 -8.16 33.11 -19.67
N SER A 268 -8.68 32.60 -18.54
CA SER A 268 -9.98 32.96 -17.98
C SER A 268 -9.93 34.19 -17.08
N TYR A 269 -8.75 34.65 -16.65
CA TYR A 269 -8.59 35.71 -15.65
C TYR A 269 -9.44 36.95 -15.96
N GLN A 270 -9.40 37.43 -17.20
CA GLN A 270 -10.16 38.62 -17.61
C GLN A 270 -11.66 38.42 -17.43
N LYS A 271 -12.18 37.30 -17.95
CA LYS A 271 -13.58 36.93 -17.86
C LYS A 271 -14.02 36.82 -16.40
N GLU A 272 -13.24 36.12 -15.59
CA GLU A 272 -13.55 35.90 -14.17
C GLU A 272 -13.60 37.21 -13.40
N LYS A 273 -12.65 38.13 -13.65
CA LYS A 273 -12.60 39.45 -13.04
C LYS A 273 -13.77 40.33 -13.50
N ALA A 274 -14.12 40.31 -14.79
CA ALA A 274 -15.23 41.07 -15.34
C ALA A 274 -16.59 40.60 -14.81
N GLU A 275 -16.74 39.30 -14.55
CA GLU A 275 -17.94 38.71 -13.95
C GLU A 275 -17.99 38.84 -12.42
N GLY A 276 -16.98 39.45 -11.79
CA GLY A 276 -16.89 39.58 -10.33
C GLY A 276 -16.78 38.23 -9.62
N GLN A 277 -16.22 37.21 -10.26
CA GLN A 277 -16.06 35.90 -9.65
C GLN A 277 -15.11 35.97 -8.45
N THR A 278 -15.54 35.36 -7.34
CA THR A 278 -14.80 35.34 -6.08
C THR A 278 -13.94 34.10 -5.89
N SER A 279 -13.98 33.16 -6.84
CA SER A 279 -13.16 31.94 -6.78
C SER A 279 -11.68 32.29 -7.01
N PRO A 280 -10.75 31.76 -6.19
CA PRO A 280 -9.34 32.02 -6.36
C PRO A 280 -8.80 31.33 -7.62
N ASN A 281 -8.09 32.09 -8.46
CA ASN A 281 -7.28 31.57 -9.57
C ASN A 281 -5.78 31.72 -9.26
N PHE A 282 -4.94 30.97 -9.97
CA PHE A 282 -3.51 30.90 -9.69
C PHE A 282 -2.79 32.26 -9.77
N VAL A 283 -3.18 33.13 -10.72
CA VAL A 283 -2.62 34.49 -10.84
C VAL A 283 -2.93 35.30 -9.58
N GLY A 284 -4.17 35.31 -9.11
CA GLY A 284 -4.56 35.99 -7.89
C GLY A 284 -3.83 35.46 -6.65
N VAL A 285 -3.63 34.14 -6.57
CA VAL A 285 -2.83 33.52 -5.50
C VAL A 285 -1.37 33.97 -5.55
N LEU A 286 -0.76 34.07 -6.73
CA LEU A 286 0.61 34.56 -6.89
C LEU A 286 0.74 36.03 -6.46
N GLN A 287 -0.21 36.89 -6.81
CA GLN A 287 -0.23 38.28 -6.35
C GLN A 287 -0.30 38.35 -4.82
N ALA A 288 -1.22 37.60 -4.19
CA ALA A 288 -1.43 37.63 -2.75
C ALA A 288 -0.27 36.99 -1.96
N ALA A 289 0.22 35.83 -2.39
CA ALA A 289 1.21 35.05 -1.65
C ALA A 289 2.65 35.55 -1.84
N ARG A 290 2.95 36.19 -2.98
CA ARG A 290 4.31 36.66 -3.32
C ARG A 290 4.42 38.18 -3.47
N GLY A 291 3.32 38.93 -3.33
CA GLY A 291 3.32 40.39 -3.47
C GLY A 291 3.63 40.87 -4.90
N LEU A 292 3.33 40.05 -5.91
CA LEU A 292 3.66 40.36 -7.30
C LEU A 292 2.67 41.34 -7.93
N SER A 293 3.16 42.19 -8.83
CA SER A 293 2.29 42.93 -9.75
C SER A 293 1.51 41.96 -10.65
N PHE A 294 0.46 42.43 -11.34
CA PHE A 294 -0.32 41.59 -12.25
C PHE A 294 0.56 40.97 -13.34
N ASP A 295 1.38 41.78 -14.03
CA ASP A 295 2.27 41.30 -15.09
C ASP A 295 3.30 40.30 -14.57
N GLN A 296 3.86 40.55 -13.38
CA GLN A 296 4.79 39.63 -12.72
C GLN A 296 4.11 38.31 -12.35
N ALA A 297 2.86 38.33 -11.89
CA ALA A 297 2.09 37.15 -11.56
C ALA A 297 1.74 36.33 -12.81
N VAL A 298 1.38 36.98 -13.93
CA VAL A 298 1.15 36.32 -15.22
C VAL A 298 2.45 35.68 -15.73
N ALA A 299 3.57 36.40 -15.70
CA ALA A 299 4.87 35.85 -16.11
C ALA A 299 5.27 34.62 -15.26
N ALA A 300 5.10 34.70 -13.93
CA ALA A 300 5.36 33.57 -13.03
C ALA A 300 4.41 32.38 -13.26
N ALA A 301 3.16 32.64 -13.64
CA ALA A 301 2.21 31.59 -13.99
C ALA A 301 2.61 30.89 -15.30
N ILE A 302 3.02 31.64 -16.32
CA ILE A 302 3.52 31.10 -17.60
C ILE A 302 4.79 30.27 -17.37
N GLU A 303 5.74 30.77 -16.57
CA GLU A 303 6.95 30.02 -16.23
C GLU A 303 6.60 28.70 -15.51
N THR A 304 5.66 28.74 -14.56
CA THR A 304 5.17 27.55 -13.85
C THR A 304 4.57 26.53 -14.82
N ARG A 305 3.72 26.99 -15.74
CA ARG A 305 3.09 26.15 -16.78
C ARG A 305 4.14 25.51 -17.68
N ASP A 306 5.16 26.25 -18.11
CA ASP A 306 6.19 25.73 -19.00
C ASP A 306 7.10 24.72 -18.31
N ARG A 307 7.45 24.93 -17.04
CA ARG A 307 8.18 23.93 -16.24
C ARG A 307 7.38 22.64 -16.04
N LEU A 308 6.06 22.76 -15.84
CA LEU A 308 5.16 21.60 -15.80
C LEU A 308 5.06 20.89 -17.15
N MET A 309 5.06 21.63 -18.26
CA MET A 309 5.07 21.05 -19.60
C MET A 309 6.38 20.31 -19.89
N LEU A 310 7.53 20.89 -19.51
CA LEU A 310 8.84 20.23 -19.58
C LEU A 310 8.89 18.94 -18.75
N LEU A 311 8.34 18.96 -17.53
CA LEU A 311 8.17 17.76 -16.72
C LEU A 311 7.30 16.71 -17.44
N PHE A 312 6.14 17.08 -17.96
CA PHE A 312 5.24 16.18 -18.68
C PHE A 312 5.92 15.51 -19.88
N LEU A 313 6.66 16.30 -20.68
CA LEU A 313 7.40 15.80 -21.84
C LEU A 313 8.50 14.81 -21.45
N ARG A 314 9.30 15.12 -20.42
CA ARG A 314 10.33 14.20 -19.91
C ARG A 314 9.74 12.90 -19.37
N LEU A 315 8.65 12.98 -18.61
CA LEU A 315 7.93 11.80 -18.13
C LEU A 315 7.39 10.96 -19.29
N ARG A 316 6.84 11.60 -20.32
CA ARG A 316 6.39 10.94 -21.55
C ARG A 316 7.55 10.21 -22.24
N GLU A 317 8.68 10.89 -22.46
CA GLU A 317 9.86 10.30 -23.11
C GLU A 317 10.42 9.10 -22.34
N ARG A 318 10.48 9.19 -21.01
CA ARG A 318 10.93 8.09 -20.15
C ARG A 318 9.98 6.90 -20.15
N LEU A 319 8.67 7.15 -20.13
CA LEU A 319 7.66 6.10 -19.99
C LEU A 319 7.31 5.41 -21.32
N MET A 320 7.33 6.15 -22.43
CA MET A 320 6.87 5.66 -23.73
C MET A 320 7.55 4.36 -24.21
N PRO A 321 8.89 4.19 -24.09
CA PRO A 321 9.58 3.00 -24.59
C PRO A 321 9.14 1.70 -23.93
N SER A 322 8.79 1.75 -22.63
CA SER A 322 8.38 0.58 -21.84
C SER A 322 6.87 0.49 -21.60
N ALA A 323 6.10 1.46 -22.11
CA ALA A 323 4.67 1.55 -21.88
C ALA A 323 3.91 0.44 -22.62
N LYS A 324 3.12 -0.33 -21.85
CA LYS A 324 2.09 -1.23 -22.39
C LYS A 324 0.92 -0.42 -22.97
N THR A 325 0.13 -1.03 -23.85
CA THR A 325 -0.96 -0.38 -24.61
C THR A 325 -1.85 0.58 -23.80
N PRO A 326 -2.35 0.24 -22.59
CA PRO A 326 -3.20 1.16 -21.83
C PRO A 326 -2.47 2.43 -21.36
N LEU A 327 -1.19 2.32 -21.01
CA LEU A 327 -0.39 3.46 -20.57
C LEU A 327 -0.01 4.34 -21.77
N ARG A 328 0.32 3.73 -22.92
CA ARG A 328 0.57 4.46 -24.16
C ARG A 328 -0.63 5.30 -24.58
N TYR A 329 -1.82 4.68 -24.60
CA TYR A 329 -3.07 5.37 -24.88
C TYR A 329 -3.31 6.56 -23.93
N LEU A 330 -3.10 6.36 -22.62
CA LEU A 330 -3.25 7.44 -21.64
C LEU A 330 -2.27 8.60 -21.89
N ILE A 331 -0.99 8.30 -22.14
CA ILE A 331 0.03 9.32 -22.42
C ILE A 331 -0.36 10.15 -23.65
N GLU A 332 -0.81 9.48 -24.72
CA GLU A 332 -1.25 10.14 -25.96
C GLU A 332 -2.49 11.01 -25.73
N ARG A 333 -3.49 10.51 -24.99
CA ARG A 333 -4.71 11.28 -24.67
C ARG A 333 -4.42 12.48 -23.77
N LEU A 334 -3.49 12.38 -22.83
CA LEU A 334 -3.06 13.53 -22.02
C LEU A 334 -2.38 14.59 -22.89
N GLY A 335 -1.55 14.19 -23.84
CA GLY A 335 -0.94 15.12 -24.80
C GLY A 335 -2.00 15.84 -25.65
N GLN A 336 -2.98 15.09 -26.18
CA GLN A 336 -4.09 15.66 -26.93
C GLN A 336 -4.97 16.59 -26.07
N PHE A 337 -5.19 16.24 -24.80
CA PHE A 337 -5.96 17.07 -23.87
C PHE A 337 -5.30 18.43 -23.62
N ILE A 338 -3.97 18.45 -23.43
CA ILE A 338 -3.20 19.70 -23.28
C ILE A 338 -3.36 20.57 -24.54
N VAL A 339 -3.11 20.00 -25.72
CA VAL A 339 -3.22 20.74 -27.00
C VAL A 339 -4.64 21.26 -27.23
N ALA A 340 -5.66 20.41 -27.00
CA ALA A 340 -7.05 20.79 -27.19
C ALA A 340 -7.48 21.92 -26.24
N ASN A 341 -6.98 21.93 -25.00
CA ASN A 341 -7.22 23.04 -24.08
C ASN A 341 -6.66 24.35 -24.63
N THR A 342 -5.40 24.33 -25.08
CA THR A 342 -4.74 25.52 -25.64
C THR A 342 -5.50 26.05 -26.85
N GLU A 343 -5.87 25.18 -27.80
CA GLU A 343 -6.66 25.58 -28.97
C GLU A 343 -8.04 26.13 -28.59
N ALA A 344 -8.73 25.50 -27.64
CA ALA A 344 -10.02 25.98 -27.15
C ALA A 344 -9.88 27.35 -26.48
N SER A 345 -8.83 27.59 -25.70
CA SER A 345 -8.55 28.89 -25.09
C SER A 345 -8.28 29.99 -26.13
N LEU A 346 -7.68 29.66 -27.26
CA LEU A 346 -7.41 30.60 -28.36
C LEU A 346 -8.65 30.95 -29.19
N CYS A 347 -9.58 30.01 -29.38
CA CYS A 347 -10.68 30.18 -30.33
C CYS A 347 -12.06 30.38 -29.67
N ALA A 348 -12.27 29.90 -28.44
CA ALA A 348 -13.61 29.90 -27.87
C ALA A 348 -14.07 31.33 -27.49
N PRO A 349 -15.32 31.70 -27.83
CA PRO A 349 -15.91 32.99 -27.43
C PRO A 349 -15.90 33.23 -25.92
N ARG A 350 -15.83 32.15 -25.13
CA ARG A 350 -15.70 32.18 -23.67
C ARG A 350 -14.48 32.97 -23.20
N TYR A 351 -13.35 32.84 -23.89
CA TYR A 351 -12.09 33.51 -23.55
C TYR A 351 -11.83 34.73 -24.45
N ASN A 352 -12.43 34.73 -25.65
CA ASN A 352 -12.27 35.76 -26.66
C ASN A 352 -13.62 36.37 -27.03
N PRO A 353 -14.27 37.14 -26.14
CA PRO A 353 -15.58 37.72 -26.40
C PRO A 353 -15.51 38.73 -27.56
N SER A 354 -16.55 38.72 -28.40
CA SER A 354 -16.70 39.66 -29.51
C SER A 354 -16.65 41.12 -29.03
N ALA A 355 -16.26 42.05 -29.91
CA ALA A 355 -16.11 43.47 -29.56
C ALA A 355 -17.38 44.09 -28.93
N ALA A 356 -18.57 43.58 -29.26
CA ALA A 356 -19.84 44.02 -28.70
C ALA A 356 -20.07 43.63 -27.22
N HIS A 357 -19.34 42.63 -26.71
CA HIS A 357 -19.43 42.13 -25.33
C HIS A 357 -18.19 42.43 -24.50
N ARG A 358 -17.25 43.23 -25.03
CA ARG A 358 -16.00 43.56 -24.34
C ARG A 358 -16.30 44.61 -23.27
N ILE A 359 -16.39 44.18 -22.01
CA ILE A 359 -16.26 45.12 -20.90
C ILE A 359 -14.83 45.67 -20.99
N VAL A 360 -14.73 46.98 -21.25
CA VAL A 360 -13.48 47.68 -21.49
C VAL A 360 -12.69 47.75 -20.17
N LEU A 361 -11.89 46.73 -19.91
CA LEU A 361 -10.77 46.79 -18.98
C LEU A 361 -9.55 47.13 -19.84
N GLU A 362 -9.14 48.40 -19.84
CA GLU A 362 -8.11 48.94 -20.74
C GLU A 362 -6.69 48.38 -20.48
N ASP A 363 -6.47 47.72 -19.33
CA ASP A 363 -5.13 47.43 -18.81
C ASP A 363 -4.73 45.94 -18.76
N VAL A 364 -5.27 45.05 -19.61
CA VAL A 364 -4.97 43.60 -19.50
C VAL A 364 -4.65 42.93 -20.83
N ALA A 365 -3.64 42.04 -20.79
CA ALA A 365 -3.12 41.26 -21.91
C ALA A 365 -4.23 40.57 -22.72
N LYS A 366 -4.25 40.82 -24.03
CA LYS A 366 -5.10 40.06 -24.98
C LYS A 366 -4.60 38.62 -25.04
N THR A 367 -5.53 37.66 -25.09
CA THR A 367 -5.20 36.28 -25.47
C THR A 367 -4.39 36.30 -26.77
N PRO A 368 -3.21 35.65 -26.81
CA PRO A 368 -2.38 35.62 -28.02
C PRO A 368 -3.15 35.03 -29.20
N ALA A 369 -2.85 35.49 -30.42
CA ALA A 369 -3.49 34.97 -31.63
C ALA A 369 -2.88 33.63 -32.10
N TYR A 370 -1.72 33.25 -31.58
CA TYR A 370 -0.95 32.09 -32.00
C TYR A 370 -0.08 31.55 -30.86
N TRP A 371 0.44 30.34 -31.06
CA TRP A 371 1.30 29.65 -30.11
C TRP A 371 2.66 30.35 -30.01
N ALA A 372 3.21 30.45 -28.80
CA ALA A 372 4.58 30.94 -28.65
C ALA A 372 5.56 30.03 -29.42
N PRO A 373 6.56 30.61 -30.13
CA PRO A 373 7.51 29.83 -30.93
C PRO A 373 8.50 29.05 -30.07
N SER A 374 8.64 29.42 -28.78
CA SER A 374 9.51 28.77 -27.80
C SER A 374 8.90 28.87 -26.40
N LEU A 375 9.38 28.01 -25.49
CA LEU A 375 9.06 28.09 -24.07
C LEU A 375 9.62 29.37 -23.45
N SER A 376 8.96 29.87 -22.39
CA SER A 376 9.44 30.99 -21.58
C SER A 376 10.68 30.64 -20.74
N THR A 377 10.92 29.36 -20.49
CA THR A 377 12.05 28.86 -19.70
C THR A 377 12.49 27.47 -20.16
N THR A 378 13.77 27.18 -19.98
CA THR A 378 14.36 25.84 -20.13
C THR A 378 14.71 25.22 -18.77
N ASP A 379 14.33 25.86 -17.66
CA ASP A 379 14.63 25.37 -16.32
C ASP A 379 13.88 24.07 -16.02
N THR A 380 14.64 23.02 -15.76
CA THR A 380 14.10 21.70 -15.41
C THR A 380 14.07 21.43 -13.91
N SER A 381 14.41 22.41 -13.07
CA SER A 381 14.42 22.27 -11.62
C SER A 381 13.00 22.07 -11.04
N PRO A 382 12.86 21.43 -9.86
CA PRO A 382 11.57 21.26 -9.20
C PRO A 382 10.92 22.60 -8.84
N LEU A 383 9.60 22.71 -9.06
CA LEU A 383 8.85 23.88 -8.58
C LEU A 383 8.88 23.97 -7.04
N PRO A 384 8.87 25.17 -6.45
CA PRO A 384 8.97 25.39 -5.01
C PRO A 384 7.65 25.12 -4.26
N TYR A 385 6.91 24.09 -4.67
CA TYR A 385 5.62 23.71 -4.13
C TYR A 385 5.72 22.30 -3.53
N PRO A 386 5.79 22.14 -2.19
CA PRO A 386 6.00 20.84 -1.55
C PRO A 386 5.00 19.74 -1.93
N SER A 387 3.78 20.12 -2.33
CA SER A 387 2.73 19.20 -2.75
C SER A 387 3.02 18.51 -4.10
N ILE A 388 3.85 19.11 -4.96
CA ILE A 388 4.13 18.63 -6.32
C ILE A 388 5.62 18.54 -6.66
N SER A 389 6.52 19.03 -5.81
CA SER A 389 7.97 19.01 -6.06
C SER A 389 8.51 17.59 -6.29
N TRP A 390 7.94 16.59 -5.60
CA TRP A 390 8.27 15.15 -5.75
C TRP A 390 8.03 14.60 -7.18
N TRP A 391 7.28 15.30 -8.03
CA TRP A 391 7.08 14.88 -9.42
C TRP A 391 8.39 14.83 -10.21
N TRP A 392 9.35 15.69 -9.87
CA TRP A 392 10.65 15.74 -10.53
C TRP A 392 11.55 14.55 -10.19
N ASP A 393 11.30 13.84 -9.08
CA ASP A 393 12.02 12.61 -8.70
C ASP A 393 11.76 11.45 -9.67
N HIS A 394 10.74 11.58 -10.53
CA HIS A 394 10.34 10.58 -11.52
C HIS A 394 11.00 10.78 -12.90
N CYS A 395 11.73 11.89 -13.10
CA CYS A 395 12.45 12.19 -14.33
C CYS A 395 13.78 11.45 -14.43
#